data_AF-F4REC6-F1
#
_entry.id   AF-F4REC6-F1
#
_cell.length_a   1.000
_cell.length_b   1.000
_cell.length_c   1.000
_cell.angle_alpha   90.00
_cell.angle_beta   90.00
_cell.angle_gamma   90.00
#
_symmetry.space_group_name_H-M   'P 1'
#
loop_
_entity.id
_entity.type
_entity.pdbx_description
1 polymer ?
#
loop_
_entity_poly.entity_id
_entity_poly.type
_entity_poly.pdbx_seq_one_letter_code
_entity_poly.pdbx_strand_id
1 'polypeptide(L)'
;MSNRPSTSFFDEEPSSSSRHPIINTDESAITDEALGLTDEPAEDSIIPPESLTEELIRHWSNERLAPEVLMHQEPFLETVLDRIKQQSEALEVLLASPDGLSSDEHFRLTLIETEIEQMRYVCKAYARCRMFKLDKYFDYYLSDPDARAKLSQVDIEYCTREQTLVHNLLFSSVLEGLPAKYRAMEEHMIVKPDLDNAVFVIARRTCGPVQLATSERLMLAQNSRHFVRYRTIKSLLENGDVRLI
;
A
#
# COMPACT_ATOMS: atom_id res chain seq x y z
N MET A 1 38.94 7.82 58.04
CA MET A 1 38.13 8.64 58.99
C MET A 1 36.70 8.60 58.45
N SER A 2 35.84 7.65 58.86
CA SER A 2 35.01 7.69 60.08
C SER A 2 34.08 8.92 60.07
N ASN A 3 32.76 8.88 60.21
CA ASN A 3 31.84 7.85 60.69
C ASN A 3 30.40 8.23 60.28
N ARG A 4 29.49 7.24 60.24
CA ARG A 4 28.02 7.44 60.29
C ARG A 4 27.60 8.11 61.62
N PRO A 5 26.31 8.42 61.79
CA PRO A 5 25.59 7.54 62.71
C PRO A 5 24.22 7.07 62.21
N SER A 6 23.91 5.85 62.66
CA SER A 6 22.62 5.17 62.71
C SER A 6 22.30 4.94 64.18
N THR A 7 21.02 5.00 64.59
CA THR A 7 20.39 4.34 65.78
C THR A 7 18.97 4.94 65.89
N SER A 8 17.87 4.25 65.59
CA SER A 8 17.22 3.07 66.21
C SER A 8 16.41 3.37 67.48
N PHE A 9 15.17 2.84 67.50
CA PHE A 9 14.64 1.93 68.53
C PHE A 9 13.45 2.42 69.43
N PHE A 10 12.50 1.48 69.58
CA PHE A 10 11.28 1.36 70.41
C PHE A 10 10.02 2.18 70.03
N ASP A 11 8.90 1.58 69.59
CA ASP A 11 7.89 0.71 70.26
C ASP A 11 7.02 1.45 71.29
N GLU A 12 5.69 1.49 71.06
CA GLU A 12 4.63 1.21 72.05
C GLU A 12 3.21 1.48 71.47
N GLU A 13 2.38 0.43 71.37
CA GLU A 13 0.91 0.54 71.42
C GLU A 13 0.43 0.70 72.88
N PRO A 14 -0.84 1.12 73.13
CA PRO A 14 -1.84 0.09 73.44
C PRO A 14 -3.27 0.35 72.92
N SER A 15 -3.92 -0.77 72.60
CA SER A 15 -5.36 -0.99 72.42
C SER A 15 -6.28 -0.68 73.62
N SER A 16 -7.55 -0.36 73.36
CA SER A 16 -8.76 -0.91 74.04
C SER A 16 -10.01 -0.50 73.21
N SER A 17 -10.75 -1.40 72.54
CA SER A 17 -11.71 -2.42 73.02
C SER A 17 -13.15 -1.90 73.13
N SER A 18 -14.03 -2.40 72.25
CA SER A 18 -15.43 -2.85 72.47
C SER A 18 -16.08 -3.15 71.10
N ARG A 19 -15.94 -4.38 70.58
CA ARG A 19 -16.84 -5.56 70.66
C ARG A 19 -18.16 -5.46 69.86
N HIS A 20 -18.29 -6.43 68.96
CA HIS A 20 -19.33 -6.73 67.96
C HIS A 20 -20.74 -7.02 68.54
N PRO A 21 -21.74 -7.32 67.68
CA PRO A 21 -21.92 -8.74 67.36
C PRO A 21 -22.07 -9.06 65.87
N ILE A 22 -21.47 -10.19 65.53
CA ILE A 22 -21.61 -10.96 64.30
C ILE A 22 -22.83 -11.88 64.48
N ILE A 23 -23.66 -12.03 63.43
CA ILE A 23 -24.55 -13.18 63.26
C ILE A 23 -24.18 -13.82 61.92
N ASN A 24 -23.56 -15.01 61.98
CA ASN A 24 -23.57 -16.04 60.92
C ASN A 24 -24.94 -16.76 61.00
N THR A 25 -25.50 -17.44 60.00
CA THR A 25 -24.93 -18.46 59.10
C THR A 25 -25.98 -18.82 58.02
N ASP A 26 -25.55 -19.62 57.04
CA ASP A 26 -26.28 -20.44 56.05
C ASP A 26 -26.24 -19.85 54.63
N GLU A 27 -25.30 -20.24 53.75
CA GLU A 27 -25.07 -21.55 53.10
C GLU A 27 -26.09 -21.86 51.98
N SER A 28 -25.54 -22.03 50.78
CA SER A 28 -26.12 -22.56 49.53
C SER A 28 -27.02 -21.67 48.66
N ALA A 29 -26.43 -21.16 47.56
CA ALA A 29 -26.99 -21.28 46.21
C ALA A 29 -25.95 -20.80 45.19
N ILE A 30 -25.18 -21.75 44.66
CA ILE A 30 -24.43 -21.61 43.42
C ILE A 30 -25.48 -21.61 42.30
N THR A 31 -25.61 -20.52 41.57
CA THR A 31 -26.12 -20.55 40.19
C THR A 31 -25.16 -19.81 39.30
N ASP A 32 -24.50 -20.64 38.50
CA ASP A 32 -23.66 -20.37 37.35
C ASP A 32 -24.42 -19.47 36.34
N GLU A 33 -24.29 -18.15 36.47
CA GLU A 33 -24.62 -17.24 35.37
C GLU A 33 -23.37 -17.13 34.50
N ALA A 34 -23.31 -18.08 33.55
CA ALA A 34 -22.30 -18.17 32.53
C ALA A 34 -22.11 -16.82 31.83
N LEU A 35 -20.83 -16.40 31.78
CA LEU A 35 -20.30 -15.39 30.88
C LEU A 35 -20.79 -15.67 29.46
N GLY A 36 -21.89 -15.03 29.08
CA GLY A 36 -22.33 -14.87 27.71
C GLY A 36 -21.35 -13.94 26.99
N LEU A 37 -20.19 -14.48 26.63
CA LEU A 37 -19.43 -14.01 25.48
C LEU A 37 -20.33 -14.27 24.27
N THR A 38 -21.21 -13.32 23.97
CA THR A 38 -21.76 -13.19 22.63
C THR A 38 -20.57 -12.91 21.72
N ASP A 39 -20.11 -13.96 21.06
CA ASP A 39 -19.28 -13.89 19.86
C ASP A 39 -20.15 -13.22 18.78
N GLU A 40 -20.27 -11.89 18.88
CA GLU A 40 -20.78 -11.06 17.81
C GLU A 40 -19.85 -11.30 16.62
N PRO A 41 -20.33 -11.87 15.50
CA PRO A 41 -19.50 -12.08 14.34
C PRO A 41 -18.97 -10.71 13.92
N ALA A 42 -17.64 -10.60 13.80
CA ALA A 42 -16.96 -9.40 13.34
C ALA A 42 -17.75 -8.81 12.17
N GLU A 43 -18.38 -7.65 12.41
CA GLU A 43 -19.02 -6.88 11.34
C GLU A 43 -17.98 -6.75 10.24
N ASP A 44 -18.22 -7.39 9.10
CA ASP A 44 -17.45 -7.17 7.89
C ASP A 44 -17.38 -5.67 7.74
N SER A 45 -16.21 -5.07 7.98
CA SER A 45 -16.04 -3.62 7.92
C SER A 45 -16.25 -3.23 6.46
N ILE A 46 -17.49 -2.89 6.10
CA ILE A 46 -17.86 -2.50 4.75
C ILE A 46 -17.20 -1.16 4.51
N ILE A 47 -16.00 -1.20 3.91
CA ILE A 47 -15.35 0.01 3.42
C ILE A 47 -16.31 0.65 2.41
N PRO A 48 -16.60 1.96 2.52
CA PRO A 48 -17.38 2.66 1.51
C PRO A 48 -16.78 2.41 0.12
N PRO A 49 -17.59 2.22 -0.93
CA PRO A 49 -17.07 2.05 -2.27
C PRO A 49 -16.22 3.28 -2.65
N GLU A 50 -14.95 3.04 -3.00
CA GLU A 50 -14.04 4.12 -3.44
C GLU A 50 -14.59 4.77 -4.71
N SER A 51 -14.47 6.10 -4.80
CA SER A 51 -14.71 6.77 -6.07
C SER A 51 -13.65 6.34 -7.09
N LEU A 52 -14.01 6.33 -8.38
CA LEU A 52 -13.09 6.00 -9.47
C LEU A 52 -11.78 6.82 -9.38
N THR A 53 -11.87 8.09 -9.00
CA THR A 53 -10.71 8.98 -8.83
C THR A 53 -9.84 8.57 -7.65
N GLU A 54 -10.44 8.15 -6.53
CA GLU A 54 -9.73 7.69 -5.34
C GLU A 54 -8.98 6.39 -5.63
N GLU A 55 -9.63 5.47 -6.36
CA GLU A 55 -9.02 4.23 -6.80
C GLU A 55 -7.86 4.49 -7.77
N LEU A 56 -8.01 5.40 -8.73
CA LEU A 56 -6.94 5.80 -9.64
C LEU A 56 -5.74 6.39 -8.90
N ILE A 57 -5.99 7.28 -7.93
CA ILE A 57 -4.93 7.87 -7.08
C ILE A 57 -4.25 6.78 -6.25
N ARG A 58 -5.00 5.80 -5.73
CA ARG A 58 -4.45 4.66 -4.98
C ARG A 58 -3.53 3.82 -5.86
N HIS A 59 -3.96 3.44 -7.07
CA HIS A 59 -3.12 2.69 -8.00
C HIS A 59 -1.86 3.46 -8.38
N TRP A 60 -1.98 4.76 -8.63
CA TRP A 60 -0.83 5.62 -8.88
C TRP A 60 0.12 5.72 -7.68
N SER A 61 -0.39 5.92 -6.47
CA SER A 61 0.43 6.01 -5.24
C SER A 61 1.16 4.70 -4.98
N ASN A 62 0.46 3.57 -5.09
CA ASN A 62 1.04 2.25 -4.93
C ASN A 62 2.13 1.99 -5.97
N GLU A 63 1.87 2.29 -7.25
CA GLU A 63 2.88 2.14 -8.30
C GLU A 63 4.07 3.09 -8.07
N ARG A 64 3.87 4.31 -7.60
CA ARG A 64 5.00 5.22 -7.35
C ARG A 64 5.90 4.76 -6.20
N LEU A 65 5.32 4.21 -5.14
CA LEU A 65 6.02 3.89 -3.89
C LEU A 65 6.53 2.44 -3.82
N ALA A 66 6.02 1.55 -4.67
CA ALA A 66 6.52 0.18 -4.75
C ALA A 66 7.92 0.12 -5.41
N PRO A 67 8.86 -0.70 -4.89
CA PRO A 67 10.19 -0.86 -5.48
C PRO A 67 10.18 -1.66 -6.79
N GLU A 68 9.17 -2.52 -6.99
CA GLU A 68 8.93 -3.28 -8.23
C GLU A 68 7.71 -2.75 -8.99
N VAL A 69 7.55 -3.18 -10.24
CA VAL A 69 6.36 -2.91 -11.06
C VAL A 69 5.21 -3.79 -10.55
N LEU A 70 4.06 -3.18 -10.32
CA LEU A 70 2.87 -3.90 -9.88
C LEU A 70 2.10 -4.50 -11.07
N MET A 71 1.15 -5.39 -10.75
CA MET A 71 0.25 -5.99 -11.73
C MET A 71 -0.49 -4.91 -12.51
N HIS A 72 -0.40 -4.97 -13.84
CA HIS A 72 -1.02 -3.99 -14.71
C HIS A 72 -2.56 -4.07 -14.60
N GLN A 73 -3.19 -2.94 -14.28
CA GLN A 73 -4.65 -2.81 -14.13
C GLN A 73 -5.30 -2.33 -15.43
N GLU A 74 -5.09 -3.09 -16.51
CA GLU A 74 -5.59 -2.79 -17.87
C GLU A 74 -7.10 -2.45 -17.90
N PRO A 75 -8.01 -3.31 -17.40
CA PRO A 75 -9.45 -3.06 -17.54
C PRO A 75 -9.92 -1.84 -16.75
N PHE A 76 -9.28 -1.56 -15.61
CA PHE A 76 -9.57 -0.38 -14.82
C PHE A 76 -9.11 0.89 -15.55
N LEU A 77 -7.89 0.88 -16.10
CA LEU A 77 -7.36 2.04 -16.83
C LEU A 77 -8.16 2.33 -18.10
N GLU A 78 -8.60 1.30 -18.84
CA GLU A 78 -9.51 1.44 -19.98
C GLU A 78 -10.81 2.13 -19.57
N THR A 79 -11.44 1.67 -18.48
CA THR A 79 -12.67 2.28 -17.94
C THR A 79 -12.46 3.76 -17.59
N VAL A 80 -11.34 4.11 -16.97
CA VAL A 80 -10.98 5.49 -16.63
C VAL A 80 -10.80 6.34 -17.90
N LEU A 81 -10.08 5.82 -18.89
CA LEU A 81 -9.81 6.53 -20.15
C LEU A 81 -11.10 6.74 -20.96
N ASP A 82 -11.98 5.75 -20.99
CA ASP A 82 -13.30 5.85 -21.64
C ASP A 82 -14.17 6.90 -20.96
N ARG A 83 -14.18 6.93 -19.62
CA ARG A 83 -14.91 7.96 -18.87
C ARG A 83 -14.35 9.36 -19.13
N ILE A 84 -13.03 9.52 -19.12
CA ILE A 84 -12.36 10.79 -19.48
C ILE A 84 -12.80 11.23 -20.88
N LYS A 85 -12.82 10.30 -21.85
CA LYS A 85 -13.22 10.58 -23.22
C LYS A 85 -14.68 11.01 -23.32
N GLN A 86 -15.61 10.26 -22.72
CA GLN A 86 -17.04 10.58 -22.70
C GLN A 86 -17.32 11.95 -22.06
N GLN A 87 -16.68 12.23 -20.92
CA GLN A 87 -16.84 13.52 -20.24
C GLN A 87 -16.24 14.67 -21.03
N SER A 88 -15.11 14.45 -21.71
CA SER A 88 -14.49 15.45 -22.59
C SER A 88 -15.40 15.78 -23.77
N GLU A 89 -15.94 14.78 -24.46
CA GLU A 89 -16.87 14.96 -25.59
C GLU A 89 -18.16 15.67 -25.16
N ALA A 90 -18.73 15.31 -24.00
CA ALA A 90 -19.91 15.98 -23.46
C ALA A 90 -19.64 17.46 -23.12
N LEU A 91 -18.46 17.75 -22.57
CA LEU A 91 -18.04 19.11 -22.24
C LEU A 91 -17.84 19.96 -23.50
N GLU A 92 -17.25 19.41 -24.56
CA GLU A 92 -17.10 20.09 -25.85
C GLU A 92 -18.46 20.49 -26.46
N VAL A 93 -19.46 19.60 -26.41
CA VAL A 93 -20.82 19.88 -26.91
C VAL A 93 -21.50 21.01 -26.11
N LEU A 94 -21.36 20.99 -24.78
CA LEU A 94 -21.95 22.02 -23.91
C LEU A 94 -21.27 23.39 -24.10
N LEU A 95 -19.95 23.41 -24.29
CA LEU A 95 -19.20 24.63 -24.57
C LEU A 95 -19.46 25.19 -25.98
N ALA A 96 -19.86 24.36 -26.94
CA ALA A 96 -20.19 24.80 -28.30
C ALA A 96 -21.48 25.64 -28.39
N SER A 97 -22.33 25.63 -27.36
CA SER A 97 -23.57 26.44 -27.29
C SER A 97 -23.58 27.40 -26.08
N PRO A 98 -22.70 28.43 -26.05
CA PRO A 98 -22.51 29.28 -24.88
C PRO A 98 -23.62 30.32 -24.67
N ASP A 99 -24.42 30.63 -25.70
CA ASP A 99 -25.37 31.76 -25.72
C ASP A 99 -26.57 31.63 -24.76
N GLY A 100 -26.69 30.51 -24.03
CA GLY A 100 -27.76 30.26 -23.07
C GLY A 100 -27.30 29.91 -21.65
N LEU A 101 -25.98 29.91 -21.37
CA LEU A 101 -25.45 29.45 -20.09
C LEU A 101 -25.48 30.55 -19.02
N SER A 102 -26.03 30.23 -17.86
CA SER A 102 -25.89 31.05 -16.65
C SER A 102 -24.45 31.07 -16.15
N SER A 103 -24.07 32.11 -15.40
CA SER A 103 -22.75 32.19 -14.74
C SER A 103 -22.48 30.97 -13.85
N ASP A 104 -23.51 30.42 -13.21
CA ASP A 104 -23.39 29.23 -12.36
C ASP A 104 -23.10 27.96 -13.17
N GLU A 105 -23.64 27.87 -14.39
CA GLU A 105 -23.42 26.74 -15.29
C GLU A 105 -22.01 26.79 -15.87
N HIS A 106 -21.53 27.99 -16.21
CA HIS A 106 -20.15 28.19 -16.63
C HIS A 106 -19.16 27.73 -15.55
N PHE A 107 -19.39 28.11 -14.29
CA PHE A 107 -18.55 27.67 -13.16
C PHE A 107 -18.55 26.14 -13.00
N ARG A 108 -19.71 25.49 -13.13
CA ARG A 108 -19.81 24.02 -13.09
C ARG A 108 -19.03 23.35 -14.22
N LEU A 109 -19.09 23.90 -15.43
CA LEU A 109 -18.34 23.37 -16.57
C LEU A 109 -16.82 23.50 -16.35
N THR A 110 -16.33 24.63 -15.86
CA THR A 110 -14.91 24.81 -15.52
C THR A 110 -14.45 23.83 -14.44
N LEU A 111 -15.31 23.53 -13.45
CA LEU A 111 -15.00 22.53 -12.43
C LEU A 111 -14.86 21.13 -13.03
N ILE A 112 -15.77 20.73 -13.92
CA ILE A 112 -15.71 19.45 -14.63
C ILE A 112 -14.47 19.37 -15.52
N GLU A 113 -14.16 20.43 -16.26
CA GLU A 113 -12.95 20.53 -17.08
C GLU A 113 -11.68 20.30 -16.23
N THR A 114 -11.64 20.95 -15.07
CA THR A 114 -10.52 20.81 -14.13
C THR A 114 -10.40 19.37 -13.60
N GLU A 115 -11.52 18.72 -13.27
CA GLU A 115 -11.54 17.32 -12.81
C GLU A 115 -11.04 16.35 -13.91
N ILE A 116 -11.45 16.55 -15.16
CA ILE A 116 -10.98 15.78 -16.32
C ILE A 116 -9.46 15.91 -16.46
N GLU A 117 -8.91 17.12 -16.35
CA GLU A 117 -7.47 17.32 -16.44
C GLU A 117 -6.70 16.68 -15.28
N GLN A 118 -7.26 16.69 -14.07
CA GLN A 118 -6.68 16.00 -12.93
C GLN A 118 -6.61 14.48 -13.17
N MET A 119 -7.70 13.86 -13.63
CA MET A 119 -7.71 12.44 -13.95
C MET A 119 -6.69 12.11 -15.06
N ARG A 120 -6.65 12.92 -16.13
CA ARG A 120 -5.68 12.77 -17.22
C ARG A 120 -4.24 12.91 -16.74
N TYR A 121 -3.98 13.84 -15.83
CA TYR A 121 -2.67 13.99 -15.20
C TYR A 121 -2.27 12.73 -14.43
N VAL A 122 -3.16 12.17 -13.60
CA VAL A 122 -2.87 10.97 -12.80
C VAL A 122 -2.61 9.76 -13.72
N CYS A 123 -3.39 9.56 -14.78
CA CYS A 123 -3.14 8.49 -15.76
C CYS A 123 -1.74 8.62 -16.39
N LYS A 124 -1.35 9.84 -16.80
CA LYS A 124 0.00 10.11 -17.33
C LYS A 124 1.08 9.88 -16.28
N ALA A 125 0.83 10.27 -15.03
CA ALA A 125 1.78 10.08 -13.93
C ALA A 125 1.99 8.60 -13.61
N TYR A 126 0.93 7.80 -13.60
CA TYR A 126 0.98 6.34 -13.47
C TYR A 126 1.83 5.71 -14.57
N ALA A 127 1.56 6.04 -15.84
CA ALA A 127 2.32 5.52 -16.97
C ALA A 127 3.81 5.88 -16.88
N ARG A 128 4.14 7.12 -16.52
CA ARG A 128 5.55 7.57 -16.34
C ARG A 128 6.25 6.84 -15.20
N CYS A 129 5.60 6.67 -14.05
CA CYS A 129 6.17 5.93 -12.92
C CYS A 129 6.49 4.49 -13.30
N ARG A 130 5.58 3.85 -14.03
CA ARG A 130 5.75 2.48 -14.51
C ARG A 130 6.90 2.38 -15.53
N MET A 131 6.92 3.26 -16.53
CA MET A 131 7.99 3.32 -17.54
C MET A 131 9.36 3.52 -16.89
N PHE A 132 9.48 4.44 -15.93
CA PHE A 132 10.73 4.67 -15.19
C PHE A 132 11.29 3.40 -14.51
N LYS A 133 10.43 2.52 -14.02
CA LYS A 133 10.86 1.23 -13.46
C LYS A 133 11.22 0.22 -14.53
N LEU A 134 10.50 0.20 -15.65
CA LEU A 134 10.81 -0.68 -16.77
C LEU A 134 12.18 -0.34 -17.37
N ASP A 135 12.48 0.95 -17.56
CA ASP A 135 13.78 1.43 -18.04
C ASP A 135 14.96 0.92 -17.18
N LYS A 136 14.72 0.76 -15.88
CA LYS A 136 15.76 0.32 -14.93
C LYS A 136 15.92 -1.20 -14.87
N TYR A 137 14.86 -1.94 -15.17
CA TYR A 137 14.74 -3.38 -14.87
C TYR A 137 14.24 -4.22 -16.06
N PHE A 138 14.35 -3.72 -17.30
CA PHE A 138 13.80 -4.38 -18.50
C PHE A 138 14.31 -5.82 -18.65
N ASP A 139 15.60 -6.07 -18.42
CA ASP A 139 16.19 -7.42 -18.52
C ASP A 139 15.61 -8.39 -17.50
N TYR A 140 15.34 -7.91 -16.28
CA TYR A 140 14.71 -8.70 -15.22
C TYR A 140 13.29 -9.11 -15.63
N TYR A 141 12.48 -8.17 -16.10
CA TYR A 141 11.09 -8.45 -16.49
C TYR A 141 10.96 -9.29 -17.76
N LEU A 142 11.95 -9.27 -18.67
CA LEU A 142 11.94 -10.13 -19.86
C LEU A 142 12.42 -11.55 -19.56
N SER A 143 13.30 -11.71 -18.57
CA SER A 143 13.92 -12.99 -18.22
C SER A 143 13.08 -13.82 -17.26
N ASP A 144 12.41 -13.18 -16.30
CA ASP A 144 11.60 -13.83 -15.26
C ASP A 144 10.12 -13.96 -15.71
N PRO A 145 9.57 -15.19 -15.88
CA PRO A 145 8.19 -15.40 -16.30
C PRO A 145 7.14 -14.79 -15.35
N ASP A 146 7.39 -14.84 -14.04
CA ASP A 146 6.44 -14.32 -13.03
C ASP A 146 6.42 -12.79 -13.05
N ALA A 147 7.58 -12.17 -13.27
CA ALA A 147 7.69 -10.72 -13.44
C ALA A 147 7.05 -10.28 -14.77
N ARG A 148 7.25 -11.05 -15.84
CA ARG A 148 6.66 -10.80 -17.16
C ARG A 148 5.14 -10.83 -17.15
N ALA A 149 4.53 -11.70 -16.32
CA ALA A 149 3.07 -11.78 -16.18
C ALA A 149 2.41 -10.48 -15.67
N LYS A 150 3.19 -9.60 -15.02
CA LYS A 150 2.72 -8.28 -14.55
C LYS A 150 2.71 -7.21 -15.64
N LEU A 151 3.23 -7.51 -16.82
CA LEU A 151 3.39 -6.56 -17.91
C LEU A 151 2.21 -6.59 -18.87
N SER A 152 1.82 -5.40 -19.36
CA SER A 152 0.97 -5.30 -20.55
C SER A 152 1.74 -5.73 -21.79
N GLN A 153 1.03 -6.11 -22.85
CA GLN A 153 1.63 -6.36 -24.15
C GLN A 153 2.47 -5.17 -24.65
N VAL A 154 1.98 -3.94 -24.41
CA VAL A 154 2.70 -2.70 -24.78
C VAL A 154 4.00 -2.56 -24.01
N ASP A 155 4.01 -2.95 -22.74
CA ASP A 155 5.21 -2.89 -21.90
C ASP A 155 6.25 -3.94 -22.33
N ILE A 156 5.81 -5.15 -22.71
CA ILE A 156 6.70 -6.19 -23.23
C ILE A 156 7.39 -5.71 -24.51
N GLU A 157 6.63 -5.09 -25.42
CA GLU A 157 7.17 -4.52 -26.65
C GLU A 157 8.15 -3.38 -26.37
N TYR A 158 7.84 -2.53 -25.39
CA TYR A 158 8.72 -1.46 -24.95
C TYR A 158 10.06 -2.01 -24.42
N CYS A 159 10.02 -2.91 -23.44
CA CYS A 159 11.22 -3.54 -22.86
C CYS A 159 12.06 -4.27 -23.91
N THR A 160 11.42 -4.99 -24.85
CA THR A 160 12.13 -5.73 -25.91
C THR A 160 12.88 -4.78 -26.85
N ARG A 161 12.25 -3.65 -27.18
CA ARG A 161 12.86 -2.60 -28.00
C ARG A 161 14.04 -1.95 -27.28
N GLU A 162 13.86 -1.62 -26.02
CA GLU A 162 14.90 -1.04 -25.18
C GLU A 162 16.10 -1.98 -25.06
N GLN A 163 15.87 -3.27 -24.75
CA GLN A 163 16.93 -4.28 -24.69
C GLN A 163 17.72 -4.36 -26.00
N THR A 164 17.02 -4.36 -27.13
CA THR A 164 17.66 -4.40 -28.46
C THR A 164 18.51 -3.15 -28.70
N LEU A 165 18.01 -1.97 -28.37
CA LEU A 165 18.72 -0.69 -28.53
C LEU A 165 19.98 -0.65 -27.65
N VAL A 166 19.85 -1.01 -26.38
CA VAL A 166 20.97 -1.04 -25.42
C VAL A 166 22.02 -2.06 -25.85
N HIS A 167 21.60 -3.26 -26.25
CA HIS A 167 22.52 -4.29 -26.74
C HIS A 167 23.28 -3.83 -27.98
N ASN A 168 22.61 -3.24 -28.97
CA ASN A 168 23.25 -2.75 -30.20
C ASN A 168 24.24 -1.61 -29.91
N LEU A 169 23.88 -0.70 -29.01
CA LEU A 169 24.76 0.38 -28.57
C LEU A 169 26.01 -0.16 -27.88
N LEU A 170 25.84 -1.06 -26.90
CA LEU A 170 26.95 -1.67 -26.16
C LEU A 170 27.84 -2.48 -27.10
N PHE A 171 27.24 -3.24 -28.01
CA PHE A 171 27.96 -4.08 -28.96
C PHE A 171 28.87 -3.25 -29.88
N SER A 172 28.30 -2.23 -30.52
CA SER A 172 29.03 -1.35 -31.43
C SER A 172 30.07 -0.46 -30.72
N SER A 173 29.84 -0.11 -29.46
CA SER A 173 30.73 0.80 -28.74
C SER A 173 31.89 0.10 -28.04
N VAL A 174 31.67 -1.10 -27.47
CA VAL A 174 32.63 -1.75 -26.57
C VAL A 174 32.77 -3.25 -26.82
N LEU A 175 31.68 -4.00 -27.00
CA LEU A 175 31.74 -5.48 -26.96
C LEU A 175 32.43 -6.09 -28.19
N GLU A 176 32.45 -5.40 -29.33
CA GLU A 176 33.15 -5.87 -30.53
C GLU A 176 34.65 -6.11 -30.27
N GLY A 177 35.28 -5.23 -29.49
CA GLY A 177 36.69 -5.33 -29.11
C GLY A 177 36.99 -6.33 -27.99
N LEU A 178 35.98 -6.82 -27.28
CA LEU A 178 36.16 -7.74 -26.16
C LEU A 178 36.26 -9.20 -26.62
N PRO A 179 36.99 -10.07 -25.90
CA PRO A 179 36.97 -11.52 -26.11
C PRO A 179 35.55 -12.09 -25.97
N ALA A 180 35.23 -13.15 -26.73
CA ALA A 180 33.88 -13.73 -26.80
C ALA A 180 33.26 -14.08 -25.44
N LYS A 181 34.09 -14.49 -24.47
CA LYS A 181 33.66 -14.79 -23.09
C LYS A 181 33.03 -13.62 -22.33
N TYR A 182 33.32 -12.37 -22.72
CA TYR A 182 32.78 -11.16 -22.07
C TYR A 182 31.73 -10.44 -22.91
N ARG A 183 31.32 -11.01 -24.05
CA ARG A 183 30.30 -10.41 -24.93
C ARG A 183 28.88 -10.79 -24.53
N ALA A 184 28.71 -11.91 -23.83
CA ALA A 184 27.42 -12.37 -23.34
C ALA A 184 27.12 -11.73 -21.98
N MET A 185 25.85 -11.40 -21.75
CA MET A 185 25.37 -10.90 -20.48
C MET A 185 25.08 -12.08 -19.54
N GLU A 186 25.65 -12.06 -18.34
CA GLU A 186 25.47 -13.12 -17.34
C GLU A 186 24.31 -12.76 -16.39
N GLU A 187 23.65 -13.76 -15.81
CA GLU A 187 22.45 -13.54 -14.97
C GLU A 187 22.70 -12.64 -13.75
N HIS A 188 23.90 -12.67 -13.19
CA HIS A 188 24.27 -11.83 -12.04
C HIS A 188 24.50 -10.36 -12.40
N MET A 189 24.55 -10.04 -13.69
CA MET A 189 24.61 -8.66 -14.20
C MET A 189 23.22 -8.04 -14.34
N ILE A 190 22.15 -8.84 -14.24
CA ILE A 190 20.77 -8.37 -14.34
C ILE A 190 20.42 -7.60 -13.07
N VAL A 191 20.09 -6.32 -13.23
CA VAL A 191 19.64 -5.45 -12.15
C VAL A 191 18.22 -5.85 -11.75
N LYS A 192 18.00 -6.10 -10.45
CA LYS A 192 16.69 -6.53 -9.91
C LYS A 192 16.10 -5.49 -8.94
N PRO A 193 14.77 -5.40 -8.83
CA PRO A 193 14.12 -4.61 -7.79
C PRO A 193 14.48 -5.10 -6.38
N ASP A 194 14.72 -4.17 -5.45
CA ASP A 194 14.99 -4.49 -4.05
C ASP A 194 13.68 -4.61 -3.26
N LEU A 195 13.30 -5.85 -2.91
CA LEU A 195 12.08 -6.15 -2.16
C LEU A 195 12.24 -5.94 -0.64
N ASP A 196 13.46 -5.80 -0.13
CA ASP A 196 13.72 -5.54 1.29
C ASP A 196 13.67 -4.04 1.63
N ASN A 197 13.43 -3.18 0.63
CA ASN A 197 13.22 -1.76 0.83
C ASN A 197 12.03 -1.49 1.79
N ALA A 198 12.20 -0.54 2.69
CA ALA A 198 11.22 -0.21 3.71
C ALA A 198 10.20 0.79 3.18
N VAL A 199 8.91 0.51 3.39
CA VAL A 199 7.78 1.29 2.89
C VAL A 199 6.81 1.62 4.01
N PHE A 200 6.14 2.76 3.92
CA PHE A 200 5.04 3.11 4.79
C PHE A 200 3.73 2.59 4.20
N VAL A 201 2.94 1.93 5.04
CA VAL A 201 1.66 1.32 4.62
C VAL A 201 0.53 1.72 5.55
N ILE A 202 -0.66 1.86 4.98
CA ILE A 202 -1.93 1.94 5.72
C ILE A 202 -2.76 0.71 5.39
N ALA A 203 -3.26 0.03 6.42
CA ALA A 203 -4.21 -1.06 6.24
C ALA A 203 -5.62 -0.52 5.98
N ARG A 204 -6.24 -0.94 4.87
CA ARG A 204 -7.62 -0.59 4.52
C ARG A 204 -8.61 -1.48 5.26
N ARG A 205 -8.26 -2.75 5.45
CA ARG A 205 -9.02 -3.75 6.21
C ARG A 205 -8.15 -4.29 7.34
N THR A 206 -8.79 -4.86 8.35
CA THR A 206 -8.05 -5.66 9.33
C THR A 206 -7.50 -6.89 8.62
N CYS A 207 -6.18 -6.96 8.45
CA CYS A 207 -5.52 -8.04 7.72
C CYS A 207 -4.28 -8.53 8.48
N GLY A 208 -4.03 -9.84 8.44
CA GLY A 208 -2.90 -10.46 9.13
C GLY A 208 -3.27 -11.82 9.73
N PRO A 209 -2.28 -12.53 10.34
CA PRO A 209 -0.98 -12.01 10.78
C PRO A 209 0.10 -11.94 9.69
N VAL A 210 0.78 -10.81 9.62
CA VAL A 210 1.94 -10.54 8.77
C VAL A 210 3.22 -10.90 9.52
N GLN A 211 4.12 -11.70 8.92
CA GLN A 211 5.33 -12.16 9.62
C GLN A 211 6.50 -11.20 9.41
N LEU A 212 6.87 -10.45 10.44
CA LEU A 212 8.00 -9.52 10.37
C LEU A 212 9.33 -10.27 10.32
N ALA A 213 10.37 -9.55 9.89
CA ALA A 213 11.75 -10.06 9.90
C ALA A 213 12.25 -10.45 11.30
N THR A 214 11.63 -9.92 12.36
CA THR A 214 11.90 -10.22 13.77
C THR A 214 11.18 -11.48 14.28
N SER A 215 10.57 -12.27 13.40
CA SER A 215 9.73 -13.44 13.72
C SER A 215 8.44 -13.12 14.49
N GLU A 216 8.15 -11.86 14.74
CA GLU A 216 6.89 -11.40 15.31
C GLU A 216 5.78 -11.42 14.26
N ARG A 217 4.58 -11.80 14.70
CA ARG A 217 3.36 -11.76 13.89
C ARG A 217 2.60 -10.49 14.22
N LEU A 218 2.45 -9.60 13.24
CA LEU A 218 1.72 -8.36 13.38
C LEU A 218 0.37 -8.47 12.70
N MET A 219 -0.70 -8.22 13.45
CA MET A 219 -2.03 -8.04 12.89
C MET A 219 -2.19 -6.55 12.55
N LEU A 220 -2.51 -6.24 11.30
CA LEU A 220 -2.73 -4.87 10.86
C LEU A 220 -4.21 -4.55 11.09
N ALA A 221 -4.50 -3.68 12.07
CA ALA A 221 -5.86 -3.19 12.27
C ALA A 221 -6.24 -2.20 11.15
N GLN A 222 -7.53 -2.10 10.82
CA GLN A 222 -8.01 -1.10 9.87
C GLN A 222 -7.53 0.32 10.23
N ASN A 223 -7.11 1.08 9.22
CA ASN A 223 -6.56 2.45 9.31
C ASN A 223 -5.26 2.60 10.13
N SER A 224 -4.65 1.50 10.58
CA SER A 224 -3.36 1.55 11.25
C SER A 224 -2.22 1.78 10.24
N ARG A 225 -1.21 2.55 10.66
CA ARG A 225 -0.04 2.92 9.85
C ARG A 225 1.18 2.17 10.34
N HIS A 226 1.90 1.54 9.43
CA HIS A 226 3.06 0.70 9.74
C HIS A 226 4.24 1.01 8.83
N PHE A 227 5.44 0.82 9.35
CA PHE A 227 6.68 0.91 8.61
C PHE A 227 7.30 -0.49 8.54
N VAL A 228 7.30 -1.09 7.36
CA VAL A 228 7.63 -2.50 7.17
C VAL A 228 8.40 -2.69 5.86
N ARG A 229 9.07 -3.84 5.71
CA ARG A 229 9.71 -4.19 4.43
C ARG A 229 8.65 -4.56 3.40
N TYR A 230 8.86 -4.11 2.17
CA TYR A 230 7.93 -4.33 1.07
C TYR A 230 7.63 -5.82 0.84
N ARG A 231 8.64 -6.70 0.95
CA ARG A 231 8.47 -8.16 0.80
C ARG A 231 7.34 -8.74 1.65
N THR A 232 7.10 -8.18 2.83
CA THR A 232 6.16 -8.75 3.80
C THR A 232 4.72 -8.34 3.51
N ILE A 233 4.53 -7.20 2.85
CA ILE A 233 3.21 -6.65 2.50
C ILE A 233 2.83 -6.86 1.05
N LYS A 234 3.72 -7.43 0.22
CA LYS A 234 3.49 -7.65 -1.21
C LYS A 234 2.17 -8.36 -1.51
N SER A 235 1.92 -9.49 -0.86
CA SER A 235 0.67 -10.25 -1.06
C SER A 235 -0.57 -9.48 -0.60
N LEU A 236 -0.46 -8.70 0.49
CA LEU A 236 -1.56 -7.86 0.96
C LEU A 236 -1.83 -6.66 0.03
N LEU A 237 -0.77 -6.15 -0.61
CA LEU A 237 -0.87 -5.06 -1.57
C LEU A 237 -1.53 -5.53 -2.87
N GLU A 238 -1.18 -6.74 -3.33
CA GLU A 238 -1.80 -7.40 -4.49
C GLU A 238 -3.29 -7.68 -4.26
N ASN A 239 -3.67 -8.05 -3.03
CA ASN A 239 -5.07 -8.23 -2.64
C ASN A 239 -5.84 -6.90 -2.45
N GLY A 240 -5.15 -5.77 -2.36
CA GLY A 240 -5.76 -4.45 -2.12
C GLY A 240 -6.16 -4.19 -0.66
N ASP A 241 -5.68 -5.01 0.29
CA ASP A 241 -5.95 -4.86 1.73
C ASP A 241 -5.14 -3.73 2.37
N VAL A 242 -4.02 -3.35 1.74
CA VAL A 242 -3.15 -2.25 2.17
C VAL A 242 -2.93 -1.27 1.02
N ARG A 243 -2.56 -0.03 1.36
CA ARG A 243 -2.08 0.98 0.41
C ARG A 243 -0.77 1.60 0.89
N LEU A 244 0.09 1.97 -0.05
CA LEU A 244 1.35 2.66 0.21
C LEU A 244 1.11 4.15 0.37
N ILE A 245 1.83 4.79 1.30
CA ILE A 245 1.79 6.23 1.58
C ILE A 245 3.18 6.87 1.60
#